data_AF-A0A9E4MJR4-F1
#
_entry.id   AF-A0A9E4MJR4-F1
#
_cell.length_a   1.000
_cell.length_b   1.000
_cell.length_c   1.000
_cell.angle_alpha   90.00
_cell.angle_beta   90.00
_cell.angle_gamma   90.00
#
_symmetry.space_group_name_H-M   'P 1'
#
loop_
_entity.id
_entity.type
_entity.pdbx_description
1 polymer ?
#
loop_
_entity_poly.entity_id
_entity_poly.type
_entity_poly.pdbx_seq_one_letter_code
_entity_poly.pdbx_strand_id
1 'polypeptide(L)'
;SGNVAKPLPAVEDPAIVSDLAAALGLPEETRSALPPAYLVESAEDAERLAPEHPGIAFLCRDRLWIEAGRVTIRGEQAALGALGRQREMDDLGRRIADLEQQRSALDGEIEATGERARQAATEGQRLERAAAELRQQLAVAKSRLQDIGERRAA
;
A
#
# COMPACT_ATOMS: atom_id res chain seq x y z
N SER A 1 -12.63 -42.99 16.02
CA SER A 1 -13.47 -42.49 17.12
C SER A 1 -13.74 -41.02 16.89
N GLY A 2 -14.99 -40.66 16.63
CA GLY A 2 -15.39 -39.31 16.30
C GLY A 2 -15.16 -38.38 17.48
N ASN A 3 -14.35 -37.35 17.27
CA ASN A 3 -14.20 -36.27 18.23
C ASN A 3 -15.50 -35.44 18.15
N VAL A 4 -16.48 -35.77 18.98
CA VAL A 4 -17.69 -34.96 19.13
C VAL A 4 -17.22 -33.62 19.69
N ALA A 5 -17.23 -32.59 18.85
CA ALA A 5 -16.85 -31.24 19.21
C ALA A 5 -17.54 -30.87 20.52
N LYS A 6 -16.77 -30.60 21.58
CA LYS A 6 -17.35 -30.00 22.78
C LYS A 6 -17.66 -28.55 22.40
N PRO A 7 -18.94 -28.16 22.30
CA PRO A 7 -19.27 -26.77 22.00
C PRO A 7 -18.67 -25.87 23.08
N LEU A 8 -18.22 -24.69 22.67
CA LEU A 8 -17.76 -23.67 23.60
C LEU A 8 -18.89 -23.41 24.61
N PRO A 9 -18.64 -23.51 25.94
CA PRO A 9 -19.68 -23.26 26.92
C PRO A 9 -20.21 -21.84 26.74
N ALA A 10 -21.53 -21.68 26.63
CA ALA A 10 -22.15 -20.37 26.46
C ALA A 10 -21.89 -19.52 27.71
N VAL A 11 -21.08 -18.47 27.53
CA VAL A 11 -20.88 -17.42 28.52
C VAL A 11 -21.58 -16.18 28.00
N GLU A 12 -22.64 -15.77 28.68
CA GLU A 12 -23.39 -14.55 28.35
C GLU A 12 -22.88 -13.41 29.25
N ASP A 13 -21.93 -12.64 28.73
CA ASP A 13 -21.41 -11.45 29.40
C ASP A 13 -21.26 -10.31 28.38
N PRO A 14 -21.72 -9.08 28.69
CA PRO A 14 -21.64 -7.96 27.76
C PRO A 14 -20.20 -7.55 27.40
N ALA A 15 -19.21 -7.92 28.19
CA ALA A 15 -17.80 -7.68 27.88
C ALA A 15 -17.22 -8.65 26.83
N ILE A 16 -17.94 -9.71 26.48
CA ILE A 16 -17.53 -10.66 25.43
C ILE A 16 -17.85 -10.06 24.08
N VAL A 17 -16.80 -9.85 23.29
CA VAL A 17 -16.88 -9.31 21.93
C VAL A 17 -17.22 -10.41 20.93
N SER A 18 -16.55 -11.56 21.02
CA SER A 18 -16.80 -12.73 20.17
C SER A 18 -16.09 -13.96 20.71
N ASP A 19 -16.41 -15.14 20.17
CA ASP A 19 -15.53 -16.30 20.31
C ASP A 19 -14.27 -16.19 19.42
N LEU A 20 -13.21 -16.94 19.76
CA LEU A 20 -11.95 -16.90 19.04
C LEU A 20 -12.05 -17.43 17.60
N ALA A 21 -12.88 -18.45 17.35
CA ALA A 21 -13.00 -19.04 16.01
C ALA A 21 -13.68 -18.06 15.04
N ALA A 22 -14.74 -17.39 15.49
CA ALA A 22 -15.44 -16.35 14.77
C ALA A 22 -14.53 -15.14 14.52
N ALA A 23 -13.74 -14.72 15.50
CA ALA A 23 -12.77 -13.64 15.34
C ALA A 23 -11.68 -13.93 14.30
N LEU A 24 -11.30 -15.20 14.15
CA LEU A 24 -10.34 -15.66 13.17
C LEU A 24 -10.98 -16.00 11.81
N GLY A 25 -12.32 -15.91 11.69
CA GLY A 25 -13.05 -16.26 10.48
C GLY A 25 -12.93 -17.74 10.10
N LEU A 26 -12.73 -18.61 11.09
CA LEU A 26 -12.48 -20.03 10.86
C LEU A 26 -13.80 -20.79 10.62
N PRO A 27 -13.81 -21.77 9.71
CA PRO A 27 -14.95 -22.67 9.53
C PRO A 27 -15.28 -23.45 10.81
N GLU A 28 -16.56 -23.78 11.00
CA GLU A 28 -17.08 -24.49 12.18
C GLU A 28 -16.32 -25.80 12.44
N GLU A 29 -15.90 -26.48 11.38
CA GLU A 29 -15.18 -27.75 11.42
C GLU A 29 -13.81 -27.62 12.08
N THR A 30 -13.20 -26.42 12.04
CA THR A 30 -11.90 -26.15 12.67
C THR A 30 -12.00 -25.61 14.09
N ARG A 31 -13.22 -25.25 14.56
CA ARG A 31 -13.43 -24.75 15.91
C ARG A 31 -12.96 -25.73 16.98
N SER A 32 -13.14 -27.03 16.75
CA SER A 32 -12.71 -28.08 17.69
C SER A 32 -11.19 -28.23 17.83
N ALA A 33 -10.41 -27.64 16.91
CA ALA A 33 -8.95 -27.64 16.99
C ALA A 33 -8.41 -26.49 17.86
N LEU A 34 -9.26 -25.52 18.21
CA LEU A 34 -8.90 -24.40 19.06
C LEU A 34 -9.23 -24.69 20.53
N PRO A 35 -8.43 -24.17 21.47
CA PRO A 35 -8.82 -24.16 22.87
C PRO A 35 -10.09 -23.32 23.06
N PRO A 36 -10.97 -23.67 24.02
CA PRO A 36 -12.13 -22.86 24.38
C PRO A 36 -11.71 -21.44 24.75
N ALA A 37 -12.08 -20.44 23.95
CA ALA A 37 -11.60 -19.09 24.12
C ALA A 37 -12.58 -18.01 23.65
N TYR A 38 -12.70 -16.93 24.44
CA TYR A 38 -13.46 -15.72 24.15
C TYR A 38 -12.55 -14.50 24.06
N LEU A 39 -12.93 -13.56 23.19
CA LEU A 39 -12.36 -12.22 23.14
C LEU A 39 -13.19 -11.29 24.03
N VAL A 40 -12.49 -10.54 24.88
CA VAL A 40 -13.09 -9.55 25.79
C VAL A 40 -12.49 -8.16 25.54
N GLU A 41 -13.25 -7.12 25.89
CA GLU A 41 -12.85 -5.74 25.62
C GLU A 41 -11.63 -5.30 26.43
N SER A 42 -11.55 -5.69 27.71
CA SER A 42 -10.53 -5.21 28.65
C SER A 42 -9.82 -6.35 29.40
N ALA A 43 -8.66 -6.03 29.99
CA ALA A 43 -7.96 -6.95 30.88
C ALA A 43 -8.73 -7.20 32.19
N GLU A 44 -9.43 -6.18 32.71
CA GLU A 44 -10.25 -6.28 33.93
C GLU A 44 -11.39 -7.29 33.75
N ASP A 45 -12.02 -7.32 32.57
CA ASP A 45 -13.05 -8.31 32.24
C ASP A 45 -12.49 -9.72 32.12
N ALA A 46 -11.30 -9.87 31.54
CA ALA A 46 -10.61 -11.17 31.49
C ALA A 46 -10.30 -11.69 32.91
N GLU A 47 -9.84 -10.81 33.80
CA GLU A 47 -9.53 -11.15 35.21
C GLU A 47 -10.78 -11.52 35.99
N ARG A 48 -11.89 -10.83 35.76
CA ARG A 48 -13.19 -11.11 36.36
C ARG A 48 -13.77 -12.44 35.89
N LEU A 49 -13.71 -12.71 34.59
CA LEU A 49 -14.38 -13.87 33.97
C LEU A 49 -13.60 -15.18 34.12
N ALA A 50 -12.27 -15.15 34.10
CA ALA A 50 -11.47 -16.38 34.12
C ALA A 50 -11.62 -17.25 35.40
N PRO A 51 -11.82 -16.70 36.61
CA PRO A 51 -12.11 -17.49 37.81
C PRO A 51 -13.51 -18.13 37.80
N GLU A 52 -14.50 -17.44 37.21
CA GLU A 52 -15.89 -17.91 37.14
C GLU A 52 -16.07 -19.03 36.11
N HIS A 53 -15.18 -19.09 35.11
CA HIS A 53 -15.25 -20.04 33.99
C HIS A 53 -13.95 -20.84 33.82
N PRO A 54 -13.67 -21.83 34.71
CA PRO A 54 -12.46 -22.64 34.60
C PRO A 54 -12.44 -23.48 33.31
N GLY A 55 -11.30 -23.48 32.63
CA GLY A 55 -11.11 -24.19 31.36
C GLY A 55 -11.53 -23.39 30.11
N ILE A 56 -11.84 -22.10 30.28
CA ILE A 56 -12.04 -21.15 29.18
C ILE A 56 -10.96 -20.06 29.28
N ALA A 57 -10.37 -19.74 28.13
CA ALA A 57 -9.42 -18.65 27.98
C ALA A 57 -10.15 -17.34 27.62
N PHE A 58 -9.79 -16.24 28.29
CA PHE A 58 -10.24 -14.90 27.93
C PHE A 58 -9.06 -14.08 27.44
N LEU A 59 -9.17 -13.53 26.22
CA LEU A 59 -8.12 -12.78 25.55
C LEU A 59 -8.58 -11.35 25.31
N CYS A 60 -7.74 -10.37 25.63
CA CYS A 60 -7.97 -8.97 25.29
C CYS A 60 -6.97 -8.48 24.23
N ARG A 61 -7.24 -7.30 23.66
CA ARG A 61 -6.41 -6.70 22.60
C ARG A 61 -5.01 -6.34 23.07
N ASP A 62 -4.82 -6.14 24.38
CA ASP A 62 -3.56 -5.70 24.99
C ASP A 62 -2.57 -6.86 25.21
N ARG A 63 -2.69 -7.94 24.42
CA ARG A 63 -1.80 -9.11 24.43
C ARG A 63 -1.79 -9.87 25.76
N LEU A 64 -2.87 -9.74 26.52
CA LEU A 64 -3.10 -10.45 27.76
C LEU A 64 -4.13 -11.56 27.53
N TRP A 65 -3.79 -12.74 28.03
CA TRP A 65 -4.65 -13.93 28.04
C TRP A 65 -4.65 -14.50 29.46
N ILE A 66 -5.86 -14.71 30.02
CA ILE A 66 -6.08 -15.35 31.31
C ILE A 66 -6.84 -16.67 31.16
N GLU A 67 -6.37 -17.72 31.83
CA GLU A 67 -7.06 -19.01 31.96
C GLU A 67 -6.81 -19.62 33.34
N ALA A 68 -7.87 -19.96 34.08
CA ALA A 68 -7.81 -20.69 35.36
C ALA A 68 -6.76 -20.15 36.36
N GLY A 69 -6.67 -18.82 36.50
CA GLY A 69 -5.72 -18.15 37.39
C GLY A 69 -4.30 -17.99 36.85
N ARG A 70 -4.04 -18.39 35.60
CA ARG A 70 -2.79 -18.11 34.88
C ARG A 70 -2.96 -16.89 34.00
N VAL A 71 -2.20 -15.83 34.28
CA VAL A 71 -2.11 -14.63 33.44
C VAL A 71 -0.86 -14.75 32.56
N THR A 72 -1.06 -14.66 31.25
CA THR A 72 0.04 -14.63 30.27
C THR A 72 0.05 -13.27 29.60
N ILE A 73 1.15 -12.53 29.78
CA ILE A 73 1.39 -11.23 29.15
C ILE A 73 2.52 -11.38 28.14
N ARG A 74 2.28 -11.05 26.87
CA ARG A 74 3.37 -10.91 25.89
C ARG A 74 3.92 -9.49 25.90
N GLY A 75 5.21 -9.35 26.21
CA GLY A 75 5.92 -8.07 26.22
C GLY A 75 5.86 -7.33 24.88
N GLU A 76 6.05 -6.00 24.92
CA GLU A 76 5.89 -5.11 23.76
C GLU A 76 6.77 -5.47 22.56
N GLN A 77 7.97 -6.00 22.80
CA GLN A 77 8.93 -6.42 21.76
C GLN A 77 8.71 -7.85 21.23
N ALA A 78 7.59 -8.49 21.55
CA ALA A 78 7.32 -9.81 21.01
C ALA A 78 7.24 -9.77 19.48
N ALA A 79 8.06 -10.58 18.81
CA ALA A 79 8.02 -10.77 17.37
C ALA A 79 6.60 -11.13 16.92
N LEU A 80 6.21 -10.62 15.75
CA LEU A 80 4.90 -10.86 15.15
C LEU A 80 4.64 -12.38 15.09
N GLY A 81 3.46 -12.79 15.58
CA GLY A 81 2.98 -14.15 15.41
C GLY A 81 2.71 -14.48 13.94
N ALA A 82 2.36 -15.74 13.63
CA ALA A 82 2.11 -16.18 12.26
C ALA A 82 1.07 -15.30 11.53
N LEU A 83 -0.03 -14.95 12.21
CA LEU A 83 -1.06 -14.06 11.66
C LEU A 83 -0.56 -12.63 11.44
N GLY A 84 0.29 -12.13 12.34
CA GLY A 84 0.88 -10.79 12.21
C GLY A 84 1.85 -10.73 11.02
N ARG A 85 2.66 -11.78 10.83
CA ARG A 85 3.54 -11.91 9.65
C ARG A 85 2.75 -12.04 8.36
N GLN A 86 1.66 -12.80 8.35
CA GLN A 86 0.83 -12.91 7.15
C GLN A 86 0.25 -11.55 6.75
N ARG A 87 -0.30 -10.80 7.71
CA ARG A 87 -0.81 -9.44 7.45
C ARG A 87 0.30 -8.52 6.93
N GLU A 88 1.49 -8.57 7.53
CA GLU A 88 2.64 -7.80 7.05
C GLU A 88 3.02 -8.19 5.61
N MET A 89 3.02 -9.48 5.27
CA MET A 89 3.26 -9.95 3.90
C MET A 89 2.19 -9.45 2.93
N ASP A 90 0.92 -9.50 3.31
CA ASP A 90 -0.18 -9.00 2.49
C ASP A 90 -0.09 -7.47 2.27
N ASP A 91 0.29 -6.73 3.32
CA ASP A 91 0.53 -5.29 3.26
C ASP A 91 1.70 -4.94 2.35
N LEU A 92 2.82 -5.66 2.48
CA LEU A 92 3.97 -5.50 1.60
C LEU A 92 3.64 -5.86 0.16
N GLY A 93 2.88 -6.94 -0.07
CA GLY A 93 2.43 -7.34 -1.40
C GLY A 93 1.61 -6.24 -2.08
N ARG A 94 0.66 -5.64 -1.36
CA ARG A 94 -0.11 -4.48 -1.86
C ARG A 94 0.79 -3.30 -2.19
N ARG A 95 1.72 -2.97 -1.28
CA ARG A 95 2.62 -1.83 -1.46
C ARG A 95 3.59 -2.01 -2.63
N ILE A 96 4.05 -3.23 -2.87
CA ILE A 96 4.88 -3.57 -4.02
C ILE A 96 4.09 -3.33 -5.31
N ALA A 97 2.85 -3.84 -5.40
CA ALA A 97 2.01 -3.65 -6.57
C ALA A 97 1.75 -2.16 -6.87
N ASP A 98 1.44 -1.37 -5.85
CA ASP A 98 1.24 0.08 -5.99
C ASP A 98 2.51 0.79 -6.50
N LEU A 99 3.67 0.42 -5.96
CA LEU A 99 4.96 0.98 -6.38
C LEU A 99 5.34 0.60 -7.80
N GLU A 100 5.04 -0.63 -8.23
CA GLU A 100 5.25 -1.08 -9.61
C GLU A 100 4.37 -0.29 -10.60
N GLN A 101 3.12 -0.04 -10.23
CA GLN A 101 2.21 0.78 -11.03
C GLN A 101 2.71 2.23 -11.14
N GLN A 102 3.15 2.83 -10.03
CA GLN A 102 3.73 4.17 -10.02
C GLN A 102 4.99 4.26 -10.88
N ARG A 103 5.88 3.27 -10.79
CA ARG A 103 7.09 3.20 -11.62
C ARG A 103 6.71 3.16 -13.10
N SER A 104 5.79 2.29 -13.49
CA SER A 104 5.35 2.17 -14.88
C SER A 104 4.74 3.47 -15.42
N ALA A 105 3.99 4.20 -14.59
CA ALA A 105 3.44 5.49 -14.98
C ALA A 105 4.54 6.54 -15.21
N LEU A 106 5.50 6.63 -14.29
CA LEU A 106 6.64 7.54 -14.40
C LEU A 106 7.51 7.24 -15.62
N ASP A 107 7.75 5.96 -15.91
CA ASP A 107 8.50 5.54 -17.11
C ASP A 107 7.81 6.06 -18.39
N GLY A 108 6.48 5.95 -18.46
CA GLY A 108 5.69 6.50 -19.57
C GLY A 108 5.74 8.03 -19.67
N GLU A 109 5.72 8.74 -18.54
CA GLU A 109 5.86 10.20 -18.51
C GLU A 109 7.24 10.67 -18.97
N ILE A 110 8.29 9.96 -18.57
CA ILE A 110 9.67 10.22 -19.00
C ILE A 110 9.78 10.04 -20.51
N GLU A 111 9.26 8.93 -21.05
CA GLU A 111 9.29 8.66 -22.49
C GLU A 111 8.53 9.74 -23.28
N ALA A 112 7.31 10.09 -22.85
CA ALA A 112 6.50 11.12 -23.49
C ALA A 112 7.16 12.50 -23.44
N THR A 113 7.87 12.81 -22.36
CA THR A 113 8.63 14.08 -22.23
C THR A 113 9.86 14.07 -23.12
N GLY A 114 10.58 12.94 -23.18
CA GLY A 114 11.73 12.76 -24.06
C GLY A 114 11.35 12.92 -25.53
N GLU A 115 10.22 12.36 -25.95
CA GLU A 115 9.74 12.50 -27.32
C GLU A 115 9.35 13.94 -27.66
N ARG A 116 8.64 14.64 -26.76
CA ARG A 116 8.34 16.07 -26.91
C ARG A 116 9.60 16.92 -27.05
N ALA A 117 10.64 16.63 -26.25
CA ALA A 117 11.92 17.33 -26.32
C ALA A 117 12.63 17.11 -27.66
N ARG A 118 12.62 15.89 -28.21
CA ARG A 118 13.18 15.59 -29.53
C ARG A 118 12.45 16.33 -30.64
N GLN A 119 11.12 16.31 -30.62
CA GLN A 119 10.29 17.02 -31.60
C GLN A 119 10.56 18.53 -31.57
N ALA A 120 10.62 19.13 -30.38
CA ALA A 120 10.95 20.53 -30.21
C ALA A 120 12.36 20.86 -30.74
N ALA A 121 13.35 19.99 -30.51
CA ALA A 121 14.69 20.17 -31.04
C ALA A 121 14.73 20.13 -32.58
N THR A 122 14.00 19.19 -33.21
CA THR A 122 13.92 19.10 -34.67
C THR A 122 13.25 20.33 -35.28
N GLU A 123 12.13 20.80 -34.69
CA GLU A 123 11.47 22.01 -35.19
C GLU A 123 12.34 23.25 -34.96
N GLY A 124 13.04 23.35 -33.82
CA GLY A 124 14.00 24.41 -33.55
C GLY A 124 15.08 24.50 -34.64
N GLN A 125 15.70 23.37 -34.99
CA GLN A 125 16.68 23.31 -36.08
C GLN A 125 16.09 23.72 -37.43
N ARG A 126 14.85 23.34 -37.71
CA ARG A 126 14.15 23.72 -38.96
C ARG A 126 13.93 25.23 -39.03
N LEU A 127 13.46 25.84 -37.95
CA LEU A 127 13.24 27.28 -37.86
C LEU A 127 14.54 28.07 -37.94
N GLU A 128 15.62 27.60 -37.31
CA GLU A 128 16.94 28.23 -37.40
C GLU A 128 17.47 28.26 -38.85
N ARG A 129 17.33 27.15 -39.57
CA ARG A 129 17.71 27.07 -40.99
C ARG A 129 16.89 28.03 -41.84
N ALA A 130 15.56 28.04 -41.67
CA ALA A 130 14.68 28.96 -42.38
C ALA A 130 15.03 30.44 -42.08
N ALA A 131 15.35 30.77 -40.83
CA ALA A 131 15.77 32.12 -40.46
C ALA A 131 17.11 32.51 -41.09
N ALA A 132 18.08 31.58 -41.18
CA ALA A 132 19.35 31.82 -41.87
C ALA A 132 19.15 32.07 -43.37
N GLU A 133 18.32 31.27 -44.04
CA GLU A 133 17.97 31.45 -45.46
C GLU A 133 17.31 32.81 -45.72
N LEU A 134 16.34 33.21 -44.90
CA LEU A 134 15.67 34.50 -45.04
C LEU A 134 16.64 35.68 -44.83
N ARG A 135 17.56 35.58 -43.86
CA ARG A 135 18.62 36.60 -43.67
C ARG A 135 19.52 36.72 -44.89
N GLN A 136 19.89 35.59 -45.50
CA GLN A 136 20.69 35.57 -46.72
C GLN A 136 19.93 36.21 -47.89
N GLN A 137 18.66 35.84 -48.10
CA GLN A 137 17.81 36.43 -49.13
C GLN A 137 17.68 37.95 -48.96
N LEU A 138 17.49 38.41 -47.73
CA LEU A 138 17.42 39.84 -47.41
C LEU A 138 18.75 40.56 -47.71
N ALA A 139 19.88 39.97 -47.36
CA ALA A 139 21.19 40.54 -47.64
C ALA A 139 21.42 40.69 -49.16
N VAL A 140 21.09 39.66 -49.94
CA VAL A 140 21.18 39.70 -51.41
C VAL A 140 20.25 40.76 -51.98
N ALA A 141 18.99 40.85 -51.51
CA ALA A 141 18.05 41.87 -51.97
C ALA A 141 18.53 43.30 -51.67
N LYS A 142 19.10 43.53 -50.48
CA LYS A 142 19.69 44.83 -50.11
C LYS A 142 20.86 45.22 -50.99
N SER A 143 21.79 44.28 -51.25
CA SER A 143 22.93 44.53 -52.15
C SER A 143 22.47 44.89 -53.56
N ARG A 144 21.48 44.16 -54.13
CA ARG A 144 20.92 44.50 -55.45
C ARG A 144 20.30 45.89 -55.51
N LEU A 145 19.62 46.31 -54.43
CA LEU A 145 19.04 47.66 -54.36
C LEU A 145 20.12 48.74 -54.31
N GLN A 146 21.22 48.50 -53.58
CA GLN A 146 22.37 49.41 -53.54
C GLN A 146 23.02 49.54 -54.92
N ASP A 147 23.29 48.42 -55.60
CA ASP A 147 23.88 48.41 -56.95
C ASP A 147 23.04 49.20 -57.96
N ILE A 148 21.69 49.08 -57.90
CA ILE A 148 20.78 49.82 -58.77
C ILE A 148 20.81 51.33 -58.44
N GLY A 149 20.89 51.68 -57.17
CA GLY A 149 21.00 53.07 -56.72
C GLY A 149 22.29 53.72 -57.19
N GLU A 150 23.42 53.02 -57.06
CA GLU A 150 24.73 53.49 -57.52
C GLU A 150 24.78 53.69 -59.04
N ARG A 151 24.21 52.76 -59.81
CA ARG A 151 24.12 52.89 -61.28
C ARG A 151 23.22 54.02 -61.77
N ARG A 152 22.25 54.46 -60.95
CA ARG A 152 21.39 55.62 -61.29
C ARG A 152 22.02 56.96 -60.91
N ALA A 153 23.00 56.94 -60.01
CA ALA A 153 23.70 58.14 -59.54
C ALA A 153 24.96 58.47 -60.35
N ALA A 154 25.49 57.50 -61.09
CA ALA A 154 26.56 57.65 -62.08
C ALA A 154 26.01 58.05 -63.45
#